data_AF-A0A959GP54-F1
#
_entry.id   AF-A0A959GP54-F1
#
_cell.length_a   1.000
_cell.length_b   1.000
_cell.length_c   1.000
_cell.angle_alpha   90.00
_cell.angle_beta   90.00
_cell.angle_gamma   90.00
#
_symmetry.space_group_name_H-M   'P 1'
#
loop_
_entity.id
_entity.type
_entity.pdbx_description
1 polymer ?
#
loop_
_entity_poly.entity_id
_entity_poly.type
_entity_poly.pdbx_seq_one_letter_code
_entity_poly.pdbx_strand_id
1 'polypeptide(L)'
;MKLSSLLLSALCSLLLFSCAEKAPQNFKEITLYQPDDYFALERAYPDPAFNMRAYTRGLEEARQSLSFRNDFRGFQENWIVRGPGNIGGRANTIAVHPQDENIIYAGFARGGVWKTTDGGLSWEPLFDDQVFLAIGDIEIDPTDPDVVYVGTGDPNISSHPGIGNGVFKSIDGGLTWQHLGLEAQRIISQVRVNPQNPDIVYAAAMGLPFERNNQRG
;
A
#
# COMPACT_ATOMS: atom_id res chain seq x y z
N MET A 1 -10.78 79.80 12.53
CA MET A 1 -9.67 78.82 12.37
C MET A 1 -9.62 77.92 13.60
N LYS A 2 -10.06 76.65 13.48
CA LYS A 2 -9.77 75.48 14.35
C LYS A 2 -10.81 74.34 14.14
N LEU A 3 -11.20 74.06 12.89
CA LEU A 3 -12.03 72.89 12.56
C LEU A 3 -11.27 71.78 11.79
N SER A 4 -10.00 72.00 11.41
CA SER A 4 -9.21 71.02 10.66
C SER A 4 -8.38 70.06 11.53
N SER A 5 -8.20 70.33 12.83
CA SER A 5 -7.40 69.48 13.73
C SER A 5 -8.18 68.36 14.41
N LEU A 6 -9.52 68.41 14.39
CA LEU A 6 -10.40 67.40 15.01
C LEU A 6 -10.72 66.23 14.07
N LEU A 7 -10.69 66.44 12.75
CA LEU A 7 -10.92 65.37 11.76
C LEU A 7 -9.69 64.48 11.54
N LEU A 8 -8.48 65.01 11.73
CA LEU A 8 -7.25 64.25 11.54
C LEU A 8 -6.92 63.33 12.74
N SER A 9 -7.33 63.69 13.96
CA SER A 9 -7.19 62.83 15.14
C SER A 9 -8.22 61.69 15.17
N ALA A 10 -9.42 61.91 14.60
CA ALA A 10 -10.45 60.88 14.48
C ALA A 10 -10.10 59.82 13.41
N LEU A 11 -9.44 60.20 12.30
CA LEU A 11 -9.02 59.24 11.27
C LEU A 11 -7.84 58.36 11.73
N CYS A 12 -6.92 58.90 12.55
CA CYS A 12 -5.77 58.16 13.07
C CYS A 12 -6.16 57.14 14.16
N SER A 13 -7.25 57.39 14.89
CA SER A 13 -7.78 56.45 15.89
C SER A 13 -8.62 55.33 15.27
N LEU A 14 -9.13 55.49 14.03
CA LEU A 14 -9.83 54.43 13.30
C LEU A 14 -8.90 53.42 12.62
N LEU A 15 -7.65 53.78 12.32
CA LEU A 15 -6.66 52.86 11.73
C LEU A 15 -5.94 51.98 12.76
N LEU A 16 -5.91 52.39 14.04
CA LEU A 16 -5.28 51.59 15.12
C LEU A 16 -6.16 50.45 15.64
N PHE A 17 -7.44 50.38 15.24
CA PHE A 17 -8.30 49.22 15.54
C PHE A 17 -8.26 48.12 14.47
N SER A 18 -7.50 48.31 13.37
CA SER A 18 -7.43 47.33 12.28
C SER A 18 -6.38 46.22 12.45
N CYS A 19 -5.66 46.18 13.58
CA CYS A 19 -4.64 45.14 13.84
C CYS A 19 -4.70 44.68 15.29
N ALA A 20 -5.79 44.01 15.66
CA ALA A 20 -5.80 43.12 16.81
C ALA A 20 -6.96 42.13 16.67
N GLU A 21 -6.90 41.23 15.68
CA GLU A 21 -7.58 39.95 15.86
C GLU A 21 -6.86 39.23 17.00
N LYS A 22 -7.38 39.38 18.22
CA LYS A 22 -7.04 38.48 19.31
C LYS A 22 -7.42 37.08 18.86
N ALA A 23 -6.41 36.19 18.80
CA ALA A 23 -6.66 34.77 18.65
C ALA A 23 -7.76 34.34 19.65
N PRO A 24 -8.78 33.58 19.21
CA PRO A 24 -9.88 33.21 20.09
C PRO A 24 -9.34 32.41 21.29
N GLN A 25 -9.40 33.03 22.46
CA GLN A 25 -9.13 32.43 23.76
C GLN A 25 -10.31 31.54 24.16
N ASN A 26 -10.48 30.41 23.49
CA ASN A 26 -11.38 29.36 23.93
C ASN A 26 -10.61 28.04 23.93
N PHE A 27 -9.67 27.91 24.88
CA PHE A 27 -9.26 26.59 25.34
C PHE A 27 -10.44 25.99 26.09
N LYS A 28 -11.30 25.28 25.34
CA LYS A 28 -12.32 24.42 25.92
C LYS A 28 -11.63 23.38 26.80
N GLU A 29 -12.21 23.13 27.96
CA GLU A 29 -11.73 22.19 28.99
C GLU A 29 -11.10 20.93 28.38
N ILE A 30 -9.95 20.53 28.94
CA ILE A 30 -9.32 19.26 28.65
C ILE A 30 -10.21 18.16 29.24
N THR A 31 -11.15 17.65 28.44
CA THR A 31 -11.68 16.30 28.63
C THR A 31 -10.50 15.35 28.52
N LEU A 32 -10.26 14.53 29.55
CA LEU A 32 -9.25 13.46 29.47
C LEU A 32 -9.56 12.60 28.24
N TYR A 33 -8.72 12.75 27.22
CA TYR A 33 -8.74 11.94 26.02
C TYR A 33 -8.38 10.48 26.37
N GLN A 34 -8.99 9.51 25.69
CA GLN A 34 -8.61 8.11 25.85
C GLN A 34 -7.22 7.89 25.21
N PRO A 35 -6.44 6.88 25.64
CA PRO A 35 -5.06 6.68 25.16
C PRO A 35 -4.91 6.58 23.62
N ASP A 36 -5.96 6.18 22.92
CA ASP A 36 -6.06 6.06 21.46
C ASP A 36 -6.24 7.41 20.74
N ASP A 37 -6.79 8.42 21.40
CA ASP A 37 -6.95 9.77 20.85
C ASP A 37 -5.60 10.50 20.67
N TYR A 38 -4.55 10.09 21.41
CA TYR A 38 -3.23 10.73 21.38
C TYR A 38 -2.60 10.66 19.97
N PHE A 39 -2.64 9.48 19.33
CA PHE A 39 -2.11 9.30 17.97
C PHE A 39 -2.97 9.99 16.91
N ALA A 40 -4.26 10.19 17.17
CA ALA A 40 -5.12 10.97 16.27
C ALA A 40 -4.75 12.45 16.32
N LEU A 41 -4.49 12.98 17.53
CA LEU A 41 -4.09 14.38 17.75
C LEU A 41 -2.69 14.69 17.21
N GLU A 42 -1.71 13.79 17.36
CA GLU A 42 -0.37 13.98 16.76
C GLU A 42 -0.43 14.09 15.23
N ARG A 43 -1.26 13.26 14.58
CA ARG A 43 -1.43 13.30 13.11
C ARG A 43 -2.22 14.51 12.62
N ALA A 44 -3.05 15.09 13.48
CA ALA A 44 -3.88 16.24 13.14
C ALA A 44 -3.15 17.58 13.37
N TYR A 45 -1.97 17.59 14.01
CA TYR A 45 -1.20 18.82 14.26
C TYR A 45 -0.96 19.63 12.96
N PRO A 46 -1.15 20.97 12.98
CA PRO A 46 -1.43 21.83 14.13
C PRO A 46 -2.92 21.91 14.52
N ASP A 47 -3.83 21.29 13.77
CA ASP A 47 -5.27 21.42 13.93
C ASP A 47 -5.85 20.27 14.77
N PRO A 48 -6.26 20.51 16.04
CA PRO A 48 -6.73 19.44 16.93
C PRO A 48 -8.08 18.82 16.52
N ALA A 49 -8.72 19.33 15.46
CA ALA A 49 -9.99 18.85 14.96
C ALA A 49 -9.99 18.81 13.43
N PHE A 50 -10.56 17.74 12.88
CA PHE A 50 -10.74 17.58 11.45
C PHE A 50 -11.58 18.73 10.87
N ASN A 51 -10.99 19.50 9.95
CA ASN A 51 -11.66 20.64 9.33
C ASN A 51 -12.67 20.15 8.28
N MET A 52 -13.90 19.88 8.74
CA MET A 52 -15.01 19.42 7.91
C MET A 52 -15.28 20.33 6.71
N ARG A 53 -15.07 21.65 6.84
CA ARG A 53 -15.28 22.59 5.72
C ARG A 53 -14.22 22.45 4.64
N ALA A 54 -12.95 22.29 5.04
CA ALA A 54 -11.86 22.04 4.10
C ALA A 54 -12.04 20.68 3.41
N TYR A 55 -12.48 19.66 4.15
CA TYR A 55 -12.81 18.34 3.59
C TYR A 55 -13.95 18.40 2.57
N THR A 56 -15.07 19.03 2.92
CA THR A 56 -16.21 19.19 1.99
C THR A 56 -15.80 19.99 0.74
N ARG A 57 -14.99 21.04 0.91
CA ARG A 57 -14.44 21.81 -0.21
C ARG A 57 -13.55 20.94 -1.10
N GLY A 58 -12.66 20.14 -0.53
CA GLY A 58 -11.81 19.21 -1.28
C GLY A 58 -12.62 18.15 -2.03
N LEU A 59 -13.73 17.68 -1.48
CA LEU A 59 -14.67 16.78 -2.18
C LEU A 59 -15.38 17.48 -3.34
N GLU A 60 -15.80 18.74 -3.16
CA GLU A 60 -16.41 19.55 -4.22
C GLU A 60 -15.41 19.85 -5.35
N GLU A 61 -14.17 20.21 -5.00
CA GLU A 61 -13.06 20.41 -5.95
C GLU A 61 -12.72 19.11 -6.70
N ALA A 62 -12.63 17.98 -6.00
CA ALA A 62 -12.44 16.67 -6.61
C ALA A 62 -13.59 16.35 -7.59
N ARG A 63 -14.84 16.60 -7.19
CA ARG A 63 -16.01 16.41 -8.04
C ARG A 63 -16.01 17.33 -9.27
N GLN A 64 -15.54 18.57 -9.13
CA GLN A 64 -15.36 19.48 -10.27
C GLN A 64 -14.21 19.03 -11.17
N SER A 65 -13.08 18.56 -10.62
CA SER A 65 -11.98 17.99 -11.40
C SER A 65 -12.39 16.75 -12.21
N LEU A 66 -13.35 15.95 -11.71
CA LEU A 66 -13.95 14.85 -12.48
C LEU A 66 -14.64 15.35 -13.76
N SER A 67 -15.24 16.56 -13.75
CA SER A 67 -15.85 17.14 -14.95
C SER A 67 -14.82 17.50 -16.03
N PHE A 68 -13.59 17.84 -15.63
CA PHE A 68 -12.46 18.07 -16.54
C PHE A 68 -11.76 16.78 -17.01
N ARG A 69 -12.02 15.62 -16.39
CA ARG A 69 -11.47 14.32 -16.86
C ARG A 69 -12.06 13.87 -18.20
N ASN A 70 -13.19 14.43 -18.61
CA ASN A 70 -13.82 14.11 -19.91
C ASN A 70 -13.04 14.66 -21.12
N ASP A 71 -12.10 15.59 -20.93
CA ASP A 71 -11.24 16.11 -22.02
C ASP A 71 -9.94 15.32 -22.21
N PHE A 72 -9.59 14.42 -21.28
CA PHE A 72 -8.52 13.45 -21.52
C PHE A 72 -9.09 12.31 -22.35
N ARG A 73 -8.75 12.28 -23.65
CA ARG A 73 -8.93 11.09 -24.49
C ARG A 73 -7.93 10.02 -24.05
N GLY A 74 -8.20 9.43 -22.88
CA GLY A 74 -7.61 8.14 -22.53
C GLY A 74 -7.99 7.07 -23.55
N PHE A 75 -7.43 5.88 -23.38
CA PHE A 75 -7.69 4.71 -24.21
C PHE A 75 -9.20 4.52 -24.48
N GLN A 76 -9.61 4.66 -25.75
CA GLN A 76 -11.01 4.61 -26.20
C GLN A 76 -11.46 3.17 -26.45
N GLU A 77 -11.41 2.33 -25.43
CA GLU A 77 -11.95 0.98 -25.52
C GLU A 77 -13.18 0.80 -24.63
N ASN A 78 -14.00 -0.18 -25.01
CA ASN A 78 -15.17 -0.56 -24.23
C ASN A 78 -14.71 -1.31 -22.97
N TRP A 79 -14.78 -0.64 -21.82
CA TRP A 79 -14.51 -1.25 -20.53
C TRP A 79 -15.60 -2.25 -20.16
N ILE A 80 -15.20 -3.49 -19.86
CA ILE A 80 -16.08 -4.56 -19.40
C ILE A 80 -15.66 -5.02 -18.02
N VAL A 81 -16.61 -5.11 -17.09
CA VAL A 81 -16.34 -5.64 -15.74
C VAL A 81 -16.19 -7.16 -15.84
N ARG A 82 -14.97 -7.67 -15.63
CA ARG A 82 -14.65 -9.11 -15.66
C ARG A 82 -14.72 -9.82 -14.29
N GLY A 83 -15.08 -9.10 -13.23
CA GLY A 83 -15.44 -9.64 -11.90
C GLY A 83 -14.37 -9.50 -10.81
N PRO A 84 -14.64 -10.00 -9.58
CA PRO A 84 -15.96 -10.18 -8.97
C PRO A 84 -16.40 -8.94 -8.16
N GLY A 85 -17.71 -8.71 -8.04
CA GLY A 85 -18.29 -7.59 -7.28
C GLY A 85 -18.43 -7.80 -5.77
N ASN A 86 -18.08 -8.98 -5.23
CA ASN A 86 -18.38 -9.31 -3.82
C ASN A 86 -17.36 -10.19 -3.06
N ILE A 87 -16.28 -10.69 -3.67
CA ILE A 87 -15.23 -11.45 -2.95
C ILE A 87 -13.87 -11.00 -3.46
N GLY A 88 -13.24 -10.06 -2.74
CA GLY A 88 -11.88 -9.64 -3.01
C GLY A 88 -10.88 -10.63 -2.38
N GLY A 89 -9.87 -11.02 -3.15
CA GLY A 89 -8.63 -11.61 -2.64
C GLY A 89 -7.53 -10.55 -2.60
N ARG A 90 -6.59 -10.66 -1.66
CA ARG A 90 -5.40 -9.80 -1.66
C ARG A 90 -4.29 -10.49 -2.43
N ALA A 91 -3.93 -9.92 -3.58
CA ALA A 91 -2.67 -10.19 -4.23
C ALA A 91 -1.55 -9.50 -3.45
N ASN A 92 -0.51 -10.25 -3.10
CA ASN A 92 0.68 -9.72 -2.44
C ASN A 92 1.76 -9.37 -3.48
N THR A 93 1.85 -10.13 -4.56
CA THR A 93 2.93 -10.00 -5.55
C THR A 93 2.45 -10.36 -6.95
N ILE A 94 3.08 -9.75 -7.95
CA ILE A 94 2.94 -10.06 -9.38
C ILE A 94 4.35 -10.06 -9.96
N ALA A 95 4.70 -11.09 -10.72
CA ALA A 95 5.95 -11.16 -11.47
C ALA A 95 5.63 -11.36 -12.95
N VAL A 96 6.26 -10.55 -13.82
CA VAL A 96 6.08 -10.62 -15.27
C VAL A 96 7.35 -11.18 -15.88
N HIS A 97 7.21 -12.13 -16.79
CA HIS A 97 8.35 -12.74 -17.47
C HIS A 97 9.14 -11.70 -18.27
N PRO A 98 10.49 -11.70 -18.19
CA PRO A 98 11.30 -10.57 -18.68
C PRO A 98 11.32 -10.41 -20.20
N GLN A 99 10.96 -11.45 -20.97
CA GLN A 99 10.94 -11.41 -22.44
C GLN A 99 9.55 -11.65 -23.06
N ASP A 100 8.53 -11.96 -22.25
CA ASP A 100 7.17 -12.24 -22.76
C ASP A 100 6.14 -11.73 -21.76
N GLU A 101 5.55 -10.59 -22.07
CA GLU A 101 4.56 -9.93 -21.20
C GLU A 101 3.26 -10.72 -21.03
N ASN A 102 3.01 -11.74 -21.86
CA ASN A 102 1.84 -12.60 -21.71
C ASN A 102 2.00 -13.63 -20.59
N ILE A 103 3.24 -13.86 -20.14
CA ILE A 103 3.55 -14.79 -19.05
C ILE A 103 3.65 -14.01 -17.75
N ILE A 104 2.67 -14.21 -16.88
CA ILE A 104 2.56 -13.48 -15.61
C ILE A 104 2.29 -14.49 -14.49
N TYR A 105 2.96 -14.29 -13.36
CA TYR A 105 2.71 -15.00 -12.12
C TYR A 105 2.08 -14.07 -11.10
N ALA A 106 1.11 -14.56 -10.33
CA ALA A 106 0.46 -13.83 -9.27
C ALA A 106 0.46 -14.65 -7.98
N GLY A 107 0.82 -13.99 -6.87
CA GLY A 107 0.86 -14.59 -5.55
C GLY A 107 -0.13 -13.92 -4.60
N PHE A 108 -0.87 -14.72 -3.83
CA PHE A 108 -1.94 -14.24 -2.98
C PHE A 108 -1.66 -14.48 -1.48
N ALA A 109 -2.30 -13.69 -0.63
CA ALA A 109 -2.17 -13.82 0.82
C ALA A 109 -2.60 -15.21 1.36
N ARG A 110 -3.49 -15.93 0.66
CA ARG A 110 -3.98 -17.27 1.01
C ARG A 110 -4.41 -18.12 -0.20
N GLY A 111 -3.78 -17.93 -1.36
CA GLY A 111 -4.27 -18.48 -2.63
C GLY A 111 -3.23 -19.14 -3.52
N GLY A 112 -2.00 -19.34 -3.03
CA GLY A 112 -0.93 -19.97 -3.80
C GLY A 112 -0.41 -19.08 -4.93
N VAL A 113 0.36 -19.71 -5.82
CA VAL A 113 0.89 -19.11 -7.05
C VAL A 113 -0.03 -19.47 -8.22
N TRP A 114 -0.35 -18.47 -9.01
CA TRP A 114 -1.09 -18.62 -10.26
C TRP A 114 -0.24 -18.14 -11.41
N LYS A 115 -0.39 -18.75 -12.58
CA LYS A 115 0.29 -18.35 -13.81
C LYS A 115 -0.72 -18.17 -14.94
N THR A 116 -0.47 -17.18 -15.77
CA THR A 116 -1.09 -17.03 -17.09
C THR A 116 -0.01 -17.06 -18.15
N THR A 117 -0.35 -17.51 -19.35
CA THR A 117 0.49 -17.44 -20.55
C THR A 117 -0.21 -16.72 -21.70
N ASP A 118 -1.36 -16.10 -21.44
CA ASP A 118 -2.23 -15.45 -22.43
C ASP A 118 -2.58 -14.01 -22.02
N GLY A 119 -1.69 -13.36 -21.27
CA GLY A 119 -1.88 -11.96 -20.85
C GLY A 119 -2.97 -11.78 -19.80
N GLY A 120 -3.30 -12.83 -19.06
CA GLY A 120 -4.28 -12.81 -17.98
C GLY A 120 -5.72 -13.11 -18.40
N LEU A 121 -5.94 -13.65 -19.60
CA LEU A 121 -7.26 -14.12 -20.04
C LEU A 121 -7.67 -15.41 -19.30
N SER A 122 -6.71 -16.29 -19.06
CA SER A 122 -6.86 -17.50 -18.25
C SER A 122 -5.68 -17.69 -17.29
N TRP A 123 -5.93 -18.36 -16.17
CA TRP A 123 -4.96 -18.58 -15.10
C TRP A 123 -5.00 -20.02 -14.62
N GLU A 124 -3.83 -20.58 -14.38
CA GLU A 124 -3.63 -21.94 -13.86
C GLU A 124 -3.00 -21.88 -12.47
N PRO A 125 -3.49 -22.66 -11.50
CA PRO A 125 -2.87 -22.76 -10.18
C PRO A 125 -1.61 -23.63 -10.27
N LEU A 126 -0.52 -23.19 -9.64
CA LEU A 126 0.78 -23.86 -9.69
C LEU A 126 1.29 -24.32 -8.32
N PHE A 127 0.58 -24.03 -7.23
CA PHE A 127 1.09 -24.22 -5.87
C PHE A 127 0.09 -24.90 -4.92
N ASP A 128 -1.01 -25.44 -5.45
CA ASP A 128 -2.14 -25.98 -4.68
C ASP A 128 -1.81 -27.28 -3.92
N ASP A 129 -0.76 -27.96 -4.34
CA ASP A 129 -0.18 -29.15 -3.73
C ASP A 129 0.68 -28.85 -2.48
N GLN A 130 0.93 -27.56 -2.20
CA GLN A 130 1.69 -27.12 -1.03
C GLN A 130 0.79 -26.86 0.19
N VAL A 131 1.31 -27.15 1.39
CA VAL A 131 0.56 -26.96 2.65
C VAL A 131 0.37 -25.47 2.99
N PHE A 132 1.33 -24.63 2.64
CA PHE A 132 1.33 -23.20 2.95
C PHE A 132 1.10 -22.39 1.67
N LEU A 133 -0.13 -21.88 1.52
CA LEU A 133 -0.58 -21.17 0.31
C LEU A 133 -0.48 -19.65 0.41
N ALA A 134 0.09 -19.12 1.49
CA ALA A 134 0.38 -17.69 1.57
C ALA A 134 1.65 -17.40 0.77
N ILE A 135 1.57 -16.47 -0.18
CA ILE A 135 2.71 -16.06 -0.99
C ILE A 135 3.11 -14.63 -0.62
N GLY A 136 4.38 -14.47 -0.28
CA GLY A 136 4.95 -13.19 0.09
C GLY A 136 5.58 -12.52 -1.12
N ASP A 137 6.35 -13.30 -1.90
CA ASP A 137 6.97 -12.80 -3.11
C ASP A 137 7.20 -13.90 -4.15
N ILE A 138 7.28 -13.50 -5.42
CA ILE A 138 7.64 -14.35 -6.56
C ILE A 138 8.73 -13.61 -7.33
N GLU A 139 9.83 -14.29 -7.59
CA GLU A 139 10.97 -13.74 -8.32
C GLU A 139 11.32 -14.69 -9.48
N ILE A 140 11.35 -14.16 -10.69
CA ILE A 140 11.81 -14.88 -11.88
C ILE A 140 13.28 -14.58 -12.06
N ASP A 141 14.10 -15.61 -12.29
CA ASP A 141 15.50 -15.41 -12.61
C ASP A 141 15.61 -14.67 -13.97
N PRO A 142 16.25 -13.49 -14.02
CA PRO A 142 16.35 -12.71 -15.24
C PRO A 142 17.24 -13.36 -16.31
N THR A 143 18.10 -14.30 -15.91
CA THR A 143 19.05 -15.01 -16.79
C THR A 143 18.48 -16.32 -17.34
N ASP A 144 17.55 -16.95 -16.60
CA ASP A 144 16.84 -18.16 -16.99
C ASP A 144 15.38 -18.10 -16.49
N PRO A 145 14.44 -17.59 -17.30
CA PRO A 145 13.07 -17.35 -16.86
C PRO A 145 12.23 -18.60 -16.50
N ASP A 146 12.72 -19.81 -16.81
CA ASP A 146 12.11 -21.05 -16.33
C ASP A 146 12.40 -21.28 -14.84
N VAL A 147 13.42 -20.60 -14.30
CA VAL A 147 13.74 -20.63 -12.88
C VAL A 147 12.91 -19.58 -12.14
N VAL A 148 12.06 -20.06 -11.23
CA VAL A 148 11.16 -19.22 -10.43
C VAL A 148 11.37 -19.51 -8.96
N TYR A 149 11.52 -18.46 -8.16
CA TYR A 149 11.59 -18.53 -6.70
C TYR A 149 10.32 -17.99 -6.06
N VAL A 150 9.88 -18.64 -4.99
CA VAL A 150 8.69 -18.26 -4.23
C VAL A 150 9.05 -18.14 -2.76
N GLY A 151 8.86 -16.94 -2.20
CA GLY A 151 8.85 -16.71 -0.77
C GLY A 151 7.43 -16.92 -0.23
N THR A 152 7.26 -17.84 0.72
CA THR A 152 5.94 -18.09 1.34
C THR A 152 5.69 -17.21 2.57
N GLY A 153 4.42 -17.00 2.90
CA GLY A 153 3.94 -16.19 4.01
C GLY A 153 3.38 -14.84 3.58
N ASP A 154 2.65 -14.19 4.47
CA ASP A 154 1.90 -12.97 4.18
C ASP A 154 2.56 -11.75 4.83
N PRO A 155 3.30 -10.91 4.07
CA PRO A 155 4.01 -9.76 4.63
C PRO A 155 3.06 -8.65 5.11
N ASN A 156 1.80 -8.66 4.66
CA ASN A 156 0.78 -7.71 5.06
C ASN A 156 0.14 -8.15 6.37
N ILE A 157 0.83 -7.88 7.48
CA ILE A 157 0.43 -8.32 8.83
C ILE A 157 -0.93 -7.73 9.21
N SER A 158 -1.94 -8.60 9.14
CA SER A 158 -3.29 -8.36 9.67
C SER A 158 -3.44 -9.01 11.04
N SER A 159 -4.66 -9.03 11.61
CA SER A 159 -4.93 -9.82 12.82
C SER A 159 -4.75 -11.33 12.61
N HIS A 160 -4.78 -11.82 11.37
CA HIS A 160 -4.68 -13.24 11.01
C HIS A 160 -3.85 -13.43 9.73
N PRO A 161 -2.54 -13.14 9.74
CA PRO A 161 -1.70 -13.27 8.55
C PRO A 161 -1.54 -14.75 8.15
N GLY A 162 -1.42 -14.99 6.85
CA GLY A 162 -0.99 -16.30 6.35
C GLY A 162 0.47 -16.56 6.73
N ILE A 163 0.74 -17.62 7.48
CA ILE A 163 2.13 -18.04 7.74
C ILE A 163 2.67 -18.83 6.54
N GLY A 164 3.98 -18.75 6.34
CA GLY A 164 4.70 -19.52 5.33
C GLY A 164 5.60 -20.59 5.95
N ASN A 165 6.37 -21.25 5.08
CA ASN A 165 7.37 -22.26 5.39
C ASN A 165 8.68 -22.07 4.61
N GLY A 166 9.04 -20.83 4.30
CA GLY A 166 10.32 -20.50 3.70
C GLY A 166 10.27 -20.32 2.17
N VAL A 167 11.35 -20.73 1.49
CA VAL A 167 11.56 -20.48 0.05
C VAL A 167 11.43 -21.76 -0.76
N PHE A 168 10.77 -21.65 -1.91
CA PHE A 168 10.67 -22.69 -2.92
C PHE A 168 11.32 -22.23 -4.22
N LYS A 169 11.80 -23.20 -5.00
CA LYS A 169 12.37 -23.00 -6.33
C LYS A 169 11.74 -23.97 -7.31
N SER A 170 11.36 -23.46 -8.48
CA SER A 170 11.06 -24.24 -9.66
C SER A 170 12.15 -24.01 -10.71
N ILE A 171 12.38 -25.00 -11.57
CA ILE A 171 13.28 -24.93 -12.73
C ILE A 171 12.54 -25.23 -14.04
N ASP A 172 11.21 -25.27 -13.98
CA ASP A 172 10.32 -25.66 -15.07
C ASP A 172 9.11 -24.71 -15.16
N GLY A 173 9.31 -23.44 -14.83
CA GLY A 173 8.29 -22.39 -14.94
C GLY A 173 7.12 -22.56 -13.97
N GLY A 174 7.35 -23.21 -12.83
CA GLY A 174 6.41 -23.43 -11.74
C GLY A 174 5.60 -24.73 -11.82
N LEU A 175 5.95 -25.67 -12.71
CA LEU A 175 5.27 -26.97 -12.79
C LEU A 175 5.63 -27.90 -11.63
N THR A 176 6.88 -27.83 -11.16
CA THR A 176 7.35 -28.54 -9.97
C THR A 176 8.14 -27.63 -9.05
N TRP A 177 8.08 -27.91 -7.75
CA TRP A 177 8.68 -27.09 -6.72
C TRP A 177 9.61 -27.91 -5.81
N GLN A 178 10.83 -27.40 -5.65
CA GLN A 178 11.80 -27.83 -4.65
C GLN A 178 11.78 -26.86 -3.48
N HIS A 179 11.67 -27.39 -2.26
CA HIS A 179 11.80 -26.60 -1.05
C HIS A 179 13.28 -26.35 -0.72
N LEU A 180 13.65 -25.09 -0.48
CA LEU A 180 15.03 -24.66 -0.22
C LEU A 180 15.32 -24.38 1.28
N GLY A 181 14.32 -24.44 2.14
CA GLY A 181 14.43 -24.20 3.58
C GLY A 181 13.94 -22.82 4.02
N LEU A 182 14.45 -22.33 5.17
CA LEU A 182 14.00 -21.13 5.89
C LEU A 182 12.63 -21.26 6.56
N GLU A 183 12.24 -22.48 6.94
CA GLU A 183 10.97 -22.80 7.60
C GLU A 183 10.80 -22.05 8.92
N ALA A 184 11.91 -21.91 9.65
CA ALA A 184 12.02 -21.12 10.87
C ALA A 184 11.58 -19.65 10.68
N GLN A 185 11.86 -19.08 9.51
CA GLN A 185 11.60 -17.67 9.22
C GLN A 185 10.15 -17.39 8.86
N ARG A 186 9.37 -18.44 8.54
CA ARG A 186 7.95 -18.42 8.16
C ARG A 186 7.61 -17.49 7.01
N ILE A 187 7.57 -16.19 7.26
CA ILE A 187 7.20 -15.18 6.29
C ILE A 187 8.45 -14.68 5.60
N ILE A 188 8.57 -15.02 4.32
CA ILE A 188 9.54 -14.47 3.40
C ILE A 188 8.85 -13.35 2.62
N SER A 189 9.17 -12.10 2.94
CA SER A 189 8.53 -10.92 2.36
C SER A 189 9.08 -10.53 1.00
N GLN A 190 10.29 -10.97 0.68
CA GLN A 190 10.95 -10.65 -0.58
C GLN A 190 11.99 -11.71 -0.95
N VAL A 191 12.11 -12.03 -2.23
CA VAL A 191 13.19 -12.85 -2.79
C VAL A 191 13.80 -12.13 -3.98
N ARG A 192 15.12 -12.00 -4.05
CA ARG A 192 15.79 -11.35 -5.19
C ARG A 192 16.94 -12.20 -5.69
N VAL A 193 16.97 -12.43 -7.00
CA VAL A 193 18.08 -13.10 -7.67
C VAL A 193 19.12 -12.03 -8.02
N ASN A 194 20.41 -12.34 -7.78
CA ASN A 194 21.47 -11.46 -8.26
C ASN A 194 21.57 -11.56 -9.79
N PRO A 195 21.32 -10.47 -10.55
CA PRO A 195 21.27 -10.52 -12.01
C PRO A 195 22.63 -10.77 -12.67
N GLN A 196 23.73 -10.62 -11.93
CA GLN A 196 25.09 -10.90 -12.43
C GLN A 196 25.56 -12.31 -12.06
N ASN A 197 24.94 -12.93 -11.06
CA ASN A 197 25.27 -14.27 -10.60
C ASN A 197 24.04 -14.96 -10.01
N PRO A 198 23.28 -15.72 -10.81
CA PRO A 198 22.01 -16.33 -10.39
C PRO A 198 22.15 -17.39 -9.27
N ASP A 199 23.37 -17.85 -8.98
CA ASP A 199 23.65 -18.73 -7.84
C ASP A 199 23.50 -18.00 -6.49
N ILE A 200 23.45 -16.66 -6.49
CA ILE A 200 23.27 -15.85 -5.29
C ILE A 200 21.83 -15.33 -5.26
N VAL A 201 21.08 -15.80 -4.28
CA VAL A 201 19.69 -15.40 -4.02
C VAL A 201 19.59 -14.80 -2.62
N TYR A 202 18.94 -13.64 -2.51
CA TYR A 202 18.67 -12.97 -1.24
C TYR A 202 17.21 -13.18 -0.85
N ALA A 203 16.96 -13.42 0.43
CA ALA A 203 15.62 -13.52 0.99
C ALA A 203 15.47 -12.58 2.18
N ALA A 204 14.42 -11.76 2.18
CA ALA A 204 14.00 -10.97 3.33
C ALA A 204 13.03 -11.80 4.17
N ALA A 205 13.42 -12.11 5.40
CA ALA A 205 12.60 -12.79 6.38
C ALA A 205 11.88 -11.77 7.28
N MET A 206 10.69 -12.10 7.76
CA MET A 206 9.97 -11.33 8.78
C MET A 206 9.84 -12.11 10.11
N GLY A 207 9.94 -13.44 10.07
CA GLY A 207 9.74 -14.29 11.23
C GLY A 207 8.27 -14.61 11.50
N LEU A 208 8.01 -15.19 12.68
CA LEU A 208 6.65 -15.43 13.18
C LEU A 208 6.05 -14.12 13.73
N PRO A 209 4.93 -13.64 13.16
CA PRO A 209 4.21 -12.53 13.75
C PRO A 209 3.73 -12.90 15.16
N PHE A 210 3.77 -11.93 16.07
CA PHE A 210 3.25 -12.03 17.44
C PHE A 210 4.03 -12.95 18.39
N GLU A 211 5.06 -13.65 17.92
CA GLU A 211 5.95 -14.42 18.77
C GLU A 211 7.25 -13.67 19.09
N ARG A 212 7.69 -13.76 20.34
CA ARG A 212 9.02 -13.29 20.74
C ARG A 212 10.00 -14.45 20.66
N ASN A 213 10.78 -14.48 19.59
CA ASN A 213 11.85 -15.46 19.42
C ASN A 213 13.11 -14.80 18.82
N ASN A 214 14.16 -15.60 18.63
CA ASN A 214 15.40 -15.17 17.98
C ASN A 214 15.36 -15.37 16.45
N GLN A 215 14.25 -15.87 15.91
CA GLN A 215 14.00 -16.06 14.48
C GLN A 215 13.23 -14.86 13.93
N ARG A 216 13.72 -13.66 14.27
CA ARG A 216 13.18 -12.43 13.72
C ARG A 216 13.67 -12.27 12.28
N GLY A 217 12.81 -11.70 11.45
CA GLY A 217 13.29 -10.83 10.37
C GLY A 217 14.12 -9.69 10.91
#